data_AF-A0A9R0T7E9-F1
#
_entry.id   AF-A0A9R0T7E9-F1
#
_cell.length_a   1.000
_cell.length_b   1.000
_cell.length_c   1.000
_cell.angle_alpha   90.00
_cell.angle_beta   90.00
_cell.angle_gamma   90.00
#
_symmetry.space_group_name_H-M   'P 1'
#
loop_
_entity.id
_entity.type
_entity.pdbx_description
1 polymer ?
#
loop_
_entity_poly.entity_id
_entity_poly.type
_entity_poly.pdbx_seq_one_letter_code
_entity_poly.pdbx_strand_id
1 'polypeptide(L)'
;MSKRRRSDDEGGPRSRRSHGRRHHLYIVVDDWTKGYSIYKVDVADFDGESGTDLDSQASRLPGPPVFLLEFPHDCSSRFAAIGGRIVAMRYNDGENAAPVLLYDTATGGLALGPRTPVQVRYVSQLVPAGGRLYVMGASGLYKGEDYLEVLAADEKWGWAWNAVPMPPFTISQLTCHAAHPDGRTVFFSASHDGTYSLDTETSEWKRHGDWMLPFQRQAYYDGEVDAWVGLHRDSADPGVVCSCDVVSAGDDDEGLPPPAWKLAKEKMVCEDMERTKTAHAHGPRQVLPRRASVAERRALGRP
;
A
#
# COMPACT_ATOMS: atom_id res chain seq x y z
N MET A 1 -66.39 -2.17 -33.75
CA MET A 1 -66.61 -0.84 -33.15
C MET A 1 -66.38 -0.95 -31.65
N SER A 2 -65.22 -0.48 -31.16
CA SER A 2 -65.11 0.69 -30.26
C SER A 2 -65.70 0.41 -28.86
N LYS A 3 -64.92 0.34 -27.77
CA LYS A 3 -64.04 1.40 -27.25
C LYS A 3 -62.97 0.84 -26.31
N ARG A 4 -61.74 1.33 -26.50
CA ARG A 4 -60.61 1.30 -25.56
C ARG A 4 -60.97 1.99 -24.25
N ARG A 5 -60.58 1.41 -23.11
CA ARG A 5 -60.25 2.15 -21.89
C ARG A 5 -58.76 1.98 -21.63
N ARG A 6 -58.04 3.11 -21.64
CA ARG A 6 -56.66 3.24 -21.16
C ARG A 6 -56.70 3.13 -19.64
N SER A 7 -55.88 2.26 -19.07
CA SER A 7 -55.43 2.37 -17.69
C SER A 7 -53.96 2.71 -17.76
N ASP A 8 -53.62 3.92 -17.32
CA ASP A 8 -52.27 4.39 -17.11
C ASP A 8 -51.67 3.59 -15.95
N ASP A 9 -50.71 2.74 -16.25
CA ASP A 9 -49.88 2.06 -15.25
C ASP A 9 -48.54 2.80 -15.23
N GLU A 10 -48.37 3.65 -14.21
CA GLU A 10 -47.13 4.38 -13.94
C GLU A 10 -46.01 3.39 -13.61
N GLY A 11 -45.31 2.95 -14.66
CA GLY A 11 -44.02 2.29 -14.55
C GLY A 11 -42.97 3.26 -14.02
N GLY A 12 -42.92 3.44 -12.70
CA GLY A 12 -41.81 4.11 -12.04
C GLY A 12 -40.49 3.42 -12.42
N PRO A 13 -39.43 4.18 -12.76
CA PRO A 13 -38.17 3.59 -13.18
C PRO A 13 -37.57 2.83 -12.01
N ARG A 14 -37.48 1.50 -12.15
CA ARG A 14 -36.63 0.66 -11.30
C ARG A 14 -35.24 1.26 -11.33
N SER A 15 -34.88 1.97 -10.25
CA SER A 15 -33.52 2.37 -9.94
C SER A 15 -32.66 1.12 -10.05
N ARG A 16 -31.98 0.97 -11.19
CA ARG A 16 -30.84 0.08 -11.33
C ARG A 16 -29.83 0.61 -10.32
N ARG A 17 -29.76 -0.03 -9.14
CA ARG A 17 -28.63 0.13 -8.24
C ARG A 17 -27.40 -0.21 -9.06
N SER A 18 -26.69 0.82 -9.52
CA SER A 18 -25.31 0.69 -9.96
C SER A 18 -24.61 -0.04 -8.84
N HIS A 19 -24.21 -1.28 -9.08
CA HIS A 19 -23.32 -1.97 -8.17
C HIS A 19 -21.99 -1.22 -8.29
N GLY A 20 -21.86 -0.16 -7.49
CA GLY A 20 -20.58 0.49 -7.26
C GLY A 20 -19.58 -0.58 -6.84
N ARG A 21 -18.34 -0.42 -7.25
CA ARG A 21 -17.25 -1.26 -6.74
C ARG A 21 -17.33 -1.18 -5.21
N ARG A 22 -17.43 -2.32 -4.54
CA ARG A 22 -17.39 -2.34 -3.08
C ARG A 22 -15.94 -2.14 -2.65
N HIS A 23 -15.69 -1.05 -1.93
CA HIS A 23 -14.39 -0.76 -1.35
C HIS A 23 -14.29 -1.48 0.00
N HIS A 24 -13.13 -2.05 0.30
CA HIS A 24 -12.95 -2.87 1.50
C HIS A 24 -11.67 -2.44 2.22
N LEU A 25 -11.77 -2.24 3.53
CA LEU A 25 -10.62 -2.02 4.40
C LEU A 25 -10.23 -3.35 5.04
N TYR A 26 -8.93 -3.67 4.99
CA TYR A 26 -8.39 -4.86 5.63
C TYR A 26 -7.53 -4.45 6.83
N ILE A 27 -7.90 -4.92 8.02
CA ILE A 27 -7.21 -4.63 9.28
C ILE A 27 -6.47 -5.88 9.73
N VAL A 28 -5.17 -5.74 10.01
CA VAL A 28 -4.32 -6.82 10.52
C VAL A 28 -4.09 -6.60 12.01
N VAL A 29 -4.58 -7.51 12.83
CA VAL A 29 -4.47 -7.45 14.30
C VAL A 29 -3.55 -8.56 14.78
N ASP A 30 -2.57 -8.22 15.61
CA ASP A 30 -1.74 -9.21 16.30
C ASP A 30 -2.55 -9.89 17.42
N ASP A 31 -2.99 -11.12 17.17
CA ASP A 31 -3.75 -11.94 18.13
C ASP A 31 -2.81 -12.78 19.01
N TRP A 32 -1.50 -12.47 19.07
CA TRP A 32 -0.40 -13.01 19.89
C TRP A 32 -0.33 -14.54 20.09
N THR A 33 -1.41 -15.14 20.58
CA THR A 33 -1.71 -16.57 20.67
C THR A 33 -1.91 -17.27 19.32
N LYS A 34 -2.38 -16.58 18.27
CA LYS A 34 -2.69 -17.19 16.96
C LYS A 34 -1.92 -16.56 15.78
N GLY A 35 -0.96 -15.69 16.06
CA GLY A 35 -0.33 -14.83 15.06
C GLY A 35 -1.27 -13.68 14.66
N TYR A 36 -1.24 -13.28 13.39
CA TYR A 36 -2.04 -12.16 12.90
C TYR A 36 -3.43 -12.61 12.43
N SER A 37 -4.50 -11.94 12.88
CA SER A 37 -5.85 -12.07 12.36
C SER A 37 -6.18 -10.93 11.41
N ILE A 38 -6.79 -11.26 10.27
CA ILE A 38 -7.17 -10.27 9.25
C ILE A 38 -8.69 -10.08 9.26
N TYR A 39 -9.12 -8.84 9.40
CA TYR A 39 -10.51 -8.43 9.38
C TYR A 39 -10.80 -7.65 8.11
N LYS A 40 -11.99 -7.84 7.55
CA LYS A 40 -12.50 -7.16 6.38
C LYS A 40 -13.71 -6.32 6.79
N VAL A 41 -13.65 -5.02 6.49
CA VAL A 41 -14.70 -4.02 6.73
C VAL A 41 -15.17 -3.48 5.37
N ASP A 42 -16.48 -3.40 5.14
CA ASP A 42 -17.03 -2.76 3.93
C ASP A 42 -17.01 -1.24 4.13
N VAL A 43 -16.42 -0.51 3.18
CA VAL A 43 -16.28 0.94 3.31
C VAL A 43 -17.63 1.63 3.19
N ALA A 44 -18.59 1.02 2.49
CA ALA A 44 -19.95 1.55 2.40
C ALA A 44 -20.68 1.58 3.75
N ASP A 45 -20.21 0.81 4.74
CA ASP A 45 -20.81 0.77 6.08
C ASP A 45 -20.34 1.97 6.94
N PHE A 46 -19.29 2.70 6.54
CA PHE A 46 -18.85 3.92 7.23
C PHE A 46 -19.82 5.09 7.07
N ASP A 47 -20.63 5.10 6.00
CA ASP A 47 -21.65 6.14 5.74
C ASP A 47 -22.96 5.91 6.52
N GLY A 48 -23.02 4.87 7.36
CA GLY A 48 -24.15 4.59 8.25
C GLY A 48 -24.28 5.58 9.41
N GLU A 49 -25.49 5.72 9.97
CA GLU A 49 -25.72 6.57 11.15
C GLU A 49 -24.71 6.27 12.27
N SER A 50 -24.15 7.33 12.87
CA SER A 50 -23.00 7.36 13.78
C SER A 50 -23.20 6.64 15.13
N GLY A 51 -23.55 5.35 15.10
CA GLY A 51 -23.87 4.54 16.27
C GLY A 51 -23.75 3.03 16.06
N THR A 52 -23.42 2.55 14.87
CA THR A 52 -23.08 1.14 14.68
C THR A 52 -21.61 0.90 15.03
N ASP A 53 -21.38 0.07 16.04
CA ASP A 53 -20.05 -0.33 16.48
C ASP A 53 -19.30 -1.02 15.32
N LEU A 54 -18.25 -0.39 14.81
CA LEU A 54 -17.46 -0.87 13.66
C LEU A 54 -16.90 -2.27 13.91
N ASP A 55 -16.64 -2.61 15.17
CA ASP A 55 -16.20 -3.93 15.62
C ASP A 55 -17.25 -5.02 15.31
N SER A 56 -18.53 -4.67 15.28
CA SER A 56 -19.64 -5.58 14.96
C SER A 56 -19.77 -5.84 13.46
N GLN A 57 -19.25 -4.94 12.62
CA GLN A 57 -19.28 -5.03 11.16
C GLN A 57 -18.01 -5.64 10.58
N ALA A 58 -16.91 -5.63 11.34
CA ALA A 58 -15.66 -6.25 10.96
C ALA A 58 -15.82 -7.78 10.88
N SER A 59 -15.83 -8.30 9.66
CA SER A 59 -15.86 -9.75 9.42
C SER A 59 -14.43 -10.29 9.45
N ARG A 60 -14.14 -11.21 10.37
CA ARG A 60 -12.87 -11.96 10.33
C ARG A 60 -12.84 -12.76 9.03
N LEU A 61 -11.76 -12.62 8.25
CA LEU A 61 -11.62 -13.41 7.04
C LEU A 61 -11.70 -14.90 7.38
N PRO A 62 -12.50 -15.68 6.63
CA PRO A 62 -12.65 -17.11 6.89
C PRO A 62 -11.28 -17.79 6.74
N GLY A 63 -10.94 -18.64 7.70
CA GLY A 63 -9.79 -19.54 7.56
C GLY A 63 -10.14 -20.75 6.69
N PRO A 64 -9.16 -21.38 6.03
CA PRO A 64 -7.74 -21.02 5.97
C PRO A 64 -7.40 -20.00 4.86
N PRO A 65 -6.25 -19.31 4.96
CA PRO A 65 -5.76 -18.43 3.90
C PRO A 65 -5.59 -19.19 2.57
N VAL A 66 -5.79 -18.50 1.44
CA VAL A 66 -5.65 -19.09 0.10
C VAL A 66 -4.22 -19.57 -0.16
N PHE A 67 -3.25 -18.94 0.49
CA PHE A 67 -1.85 -19.33 0.49
C PHE A 67 -1.23 -18.93 1.82
N LEU A 68 -0.50 -19.86 2.46
CA LEU A 68 0.26 -19.61 3.68
C LEU A 68 1.73 -19.83 3.39
N LEU A 69 2.55 -18.83 3.70
CA LEU A 69 3.99 -18.92 3.59
C LEU A 69 4.62 -18.62 4.95
N GLU A 70 5.14 -19.66 5.57
CA GLU A 70 5.79 -19.56 6.88
C GLU A 70 7.26 -19.20 6.70
N PHE A 71 7.70 -18.19 7.45
CA PHE A 71 9.10 -17.78 7.51
C PHE A 71 9.62 -17.93 8.93
N PRO A 72 10.88 -18.39 9.11
CA PRO A 72 11.58 -18.27 10.38
C PRO A 72 11.57 -16.82 10.89
N HIS A 73 11.53 -16.62 12.21
CA HIS A 73 11.41 -15.29 12.84
C HIS A 73 12.54 -14.31 12.50
N ASP A 74 13.69 -14.80 12.06
CA ASP A 74 14.86 -14.02 11.64
C ASP A 74 14.83 -13.62 10.16
N CYS A 75 13.82 -14.06 9.40
CA CYS A 75 13.70 -13.81 7.98
C CYS A 75 12.63 -12.76 7.68
N SER A 76 13.01 -11.72 6.94
CA SER A 76 12.05 -10.73 6.46
C SER A 76 11.60 -11.08 5.03
N SER A 77 10.29 -11.05 4.85
CA SER A 77 9.66 -11.26 3.54
C SER A 77 8.99 -9.99 3.09
N ARG A 78 9.01 -9.77 1.78
CA ARG A 78 8.31 -8.67 1.15
C ARG A 78 7.42 -9.20 0.06
N PHE A 79 6.35 -8.47 -0.14
CA PHE A 79 5.46 -8.70 -1.25
C PHE A 79 5.03 -7.37 -1.84
N ALA A 80 4.68 -7.42 -3.12
CA ALA A 80 4.07 -6.31 -3.83
C ALA A 80 2.99 -6.85 -4.76
N ALA A 81 1.95 -6.05 -4.99
CA ALA A 81 0.95 -6.34 -5.99
C ALA A 81 1.35 -5.72 -7.33
N ILE A 82 1.24 -6.49 -8.40
CA ILE A 82 1.54 -6.06 -9.77
C ILE A 82 0.39 -6.52 -10.65
N GLY A 83 -0.52 -5.60 -10.96
CA GLY A 83 -1.79 -5.95 -11.61
C GLY A 83 -2.53 -7.04 -10.81
N GLY A 84 -2.92 -8.13 -11.48
CA GLY A 84 -3.60 -9.27 -10.86
C GLY A 84 -2.69 -10.28 -10.16
N ARG A 85 -1.43 -9.94 -9.85
CA ARG A 85 -0.47 -10.86 -9.22
C ARG A 85 0.09 -10.31 -7.92
N ILE A 86 0.32 -11.21 -6.98
CA ILE A 86 1.10 -10.93 -5.76
C ILE A 86 2.47 -11.56 -5.97
N VAL A 87 3.50 -10.72 -5.94
CA VAL A 87 4.89 -11.15 -5.99
C VAL A 87 5.41 -11.19 -4.56
N ALA A 88 5.98 -12.30 -4.14
CA ALA A 88 6.61 -12.43 -2.83
C ALA A 88 8.07 -12.85 -2.99
N MET A 89 8.94 -12.22 -2.21
CA MET A 89 10.38 -12.49 -2.20
C MET A 89 10.90 -12.52 -0.77
N ARG A 90 11.90 -13.37 -0.56
CA ARG A 90 12.57 -13.52 0.74
C ARG A 90 13.86 -12.73 0.71
N TYR A 91 14.06 -11.90 1.74
CA TYR A 91 15.39 -11.38 2.03
C TYR A 91 16.18 -12.41 2.82
N ASN A 92 17.44 -12.57 2.46
CA ASN A 92 18.35 -13.50 3.11
C ASN A 92 19.76 -12.90 3.09
N ASP A 93 20.42 -12.90 4.24
CA ASP A 93 21.83 -12.53 4.36
C ASP A 93 22.78 -13.67 3.91
N GLY A 94 22.26 -14.89 3.73
CA GLY A 94 22.99 -16.06 3.26
C GLY A 94 23.02 -16.27 1.74
N GLU A 95 23.86 -17.22 1.31
CA GLU A 95 24.09 -17.56 -0.11
C GLU A 95 22.87 -18.16 -0.83
N ASN A 96 21.75 -18.41 -0.14
CA ASN A 96 20.62 -19.13 -0.72
C ASN A 96 19.81 -18.24 -1.67
N ALA A 97 19.89 -18.55 -2.96
CA ALA A 97 19.20 -17.91 -4.07
C ALA A 97 17.73 -18.38 -4.16
N ALA A 98 16.90 -17.97 -3.21
CA ALA A 98 15.48 -18.31 -3.24
C ALA A 98 14.80 -17.75 -4.51
N PRO A 99 13.91 -18.52 -5.17
CA PRO A 99 13.12 -18.01 -6.27
C PRO A 99 12.08 -16.99 -5.78
N VAL A 100 11.70 -16.08 -6.66
CA VAL A 100 10.52 -15.24 -6.47
C VAL A 100 9.27 -16.12 -6.52
N LEU A 101 8.29 -15.84 -5.67
CA LEU A 101 6.98 -16.48 -5.71
C LEU A 101 5.99 -15.56 -6.41
N LEU A 102 5.22 -16.13 -7.34
CA LEU A 102 4.25 -15.41 -8.15
C LEU A 102 2.89 -16.04 -7.96
N TYR A 103 2.01 -15.35 -7.22
CA TYR A 103 0.64 -15.79 -6.99
C TYR A 103 -0.31 -15.03 -7.90
N ASP A 104 -1.04 -15.75 -8.74
CA ASP A 104 -2.02 -15.19 -9.67
C ASP A 104 -3.40 -15.16 -9.01
N THR A 105 -3.91 -13.96 -8.74
CA THR A 105 -5.15 -13.78 -7.97
C THR A 105 -6.41 -14.17 -8.75
N ALA A 106 -6.34 -14.22 -10.08
CA ALA A 106 -7.47 -14.61 -10.92
C ALA A 106 -7.65 -16.13 -10.98
N THR A 107 -6.53 -16.87 -11.01
CA THR A 107 -6.53 -18.33 -11.15
C THR A 107 -6.28 -19.07 -9.84
N GLY A 108 -5.78 -18.38 -8.82
CA GLY A 108 -5.27 -18.98 -7.58
C GLY A 108 -3.98 -19.77 -7.78
N GLY A 109 -3.36 -19.68 -8.96
CA GLY A 109 -2.14 -20.40 -9.30
C GLY A 109 -0.91 -19.80 -8.62
N LEU A 110 0.00 -20.67 -8.17
CA LEU A 110 1.31 -20.28 -7.66
C LEU A 110 2.39 -20.77 -8.63
N ALA A 111 3.25 -19.85 -9.05
CA ALA A 111 4.41 -20.14 -9.89
C ALA A 111 5.72 -19.71 -9.20
N LEU A 112 6.81 -20.39 -9.57
CA LEU A 112 8.16 -19.97 -9.22
C LEU A 112 8.69 -19.06 -10.34
N GLY A 113 9.14 -17.88 -9.95
CA GLY A 113 9.85 -16.94 -10.79
C GLY A 113 11.37 -17.17 -10.78
N PRO A 114 12.13 -16.25 -11.39
CA PRO A 114 13.59 -16.32 -11.41
C PRO A 114 14.16 -16.21 -10.00
N ARG A 115 15.40 -16.70 -9.83
CA ARG A 115 16.14 -16.56 -8.57
C ARG A 115 16.47 -15.10 -8.30
N THR A 116 16.38 -14.68 -7.04
CA THR A 116 16.72 -13.31 -6.64
C THR A 116 18.22 -13.03 -6.80
N PRO A 117 18.62 -12.01 -7.59
CA PRO A 117 20.00 -11.58 -7.74
C PRO A 117 20.60 -11.22 -6.39
N VAL A 118 21.93 -11.39 -6.23
CA VAL A 118 22.61 -11.17 -4.94
C VAL A 118 22.35 -9.77 -4.37
N GLN A 119 22.41 -8.75 -5.22
CA GLN A 119 22.14 -7.36 -4.85
C GLN A 119 20.72 -7.15 -4.29
N VAL A 120 19.71 -7.81 -4.86
CA VAL A 120 18.30 -7.69 -4.44
C VAL A 120 17.97 -8.46 -3.14
N ARG A 121 18.89 -9.29 -2.63
CA ARG A 121 18.65 -10.07 -1.40
C ARG A 121 18.69 -9.24 -0.12
N TYR A 122 19.20 -8.02 -0.20
CA TYR A 122 19.30 -7.08 0.90
C TYR A 122 18.22 -6.00 0.79
N VAL A 123 17.97 -5.29 1.90
CA VAL A 123 16.87 -4.33 2.06
C VAL A 123 16.69 -3.47 0.82
N SER A 124 15.52 -3.61 0.18
CA SER A 124 15.15 -2.87 -1.01
C SER A 124 13.83 -2.15 -0.81
N GLN A 125 13.65 -1.06 -1.56
CA GLN A 125 12.33 -0.51 -1.81
C GLN A 125 11.70 -1.27 -2.99
N LEU A 126 10.44 -1.69 -2.83
CA LEU A 126 9.65 -2.32 -3.88
C LEU A 126 8.72 -1.28 -4.50
N VAL A 127 8.77 -1.15 -5.82
CA VAL A 127 8.03 -0.13 -6.56
C VAL A 127 7.29 -0.80 -7.72
N PRO A 128 6.02 -1.17 -7.53
CA PRO A 128 5.21 -1.77 -8.60
C PRO A 128 4.70 -0.70 -9.56
N ALA A 129 4.92 -0.90 -10.87
CA ALA A 129 4.44 0.01 -11.92
C ALA A 129 4.50 -0.63 -13.30
N GLY A 130 3.58 -0.26 -14.20
CA GLY A 130 3.60 -0.76 -15.59
C GLY A 130 3.53 -2.28 -15.74
N GLY A 131 2.95 -2.99 -14.76
CA GLY A 131 2.96 -4.45 -14.74
C GLY A 131 4.33 -5.08 -14.41
N ARG A 132 5.25 -4.29 -13.84
CA ARG A 132 6.61 -4.68 -13.47
C ARG A 132 6.88 -4.37 -11.99
N LEU A 133 7.91 -4.98 -11.42
CA LEU A 133 8.41 -4.66 -10.08
C LEU A 133 9.80 -4.05 -10.18
N TYR A 134 9.93 -2.78 -9.84
CA TYR A 134 11.23 -2.16 -9.67
C TYR A 134 11.69 -2.39 -8.24
N VAL A 135 12.96 -2.77 -8.10
CA VAL A 135 13.58 -3.07 -6.83
C VAL A 135 14.90 -2.34 -6.75
N MET A 136 15.01 -1.46 -5.76
CA MET A 136 16.19 -0.61 -5.59
C MET A 136 16.70 -0.63 -4.16
N GLY A 137 18.03 -0.57 -4.02
CA GLY A 137 18.69 -0.56 -2.74
C GLY A 137 19.94 0.31 -2.77
N ALA A 138 20.29 0.84 -1.60
CA ALA A 138 21.48 1.68 -1.41
C ALA A 138 22.59 0.91 -0.68
N SER A 139 23.81 1.12 -1.15
CA SER A 139 25.08 0.64 -0.60
C SER A 139 25.32 0.97 0.87
N GLY A 140 24.73 2.05 1.40
CA GLY A 140 24.96 2.49 2.78
C GLY A 140 24.38 1.59 3.88
N LEU A 141 23.47 0.65 3.54
CA LEU A 141 22.79 -0.21 4.52
C LEU A 141 23.41 -1.61 4.65
N TYR A 142 24.16 -2.09 3.64
CA TYR A 142 24.83 -3.40 3.59
C TYR A 142 26.05 -3.34 2.66
N LYS A 143 27.01 -4.26 2.77
CA LYS A 143 28.16 -4.34 1.82
C LYS A 143 27.66 -4.60 0.39
N GLY A 144 27.52 -3.56 -0.43
CA GLY A 144 27.10 -3.65 -1.83
C GLY A 144 27.16 -2.30 -2.53
N GLU A 145 27.00 -2.30 -3.86
CA GLU A 145 26.80 -1.08 -4.64
C GLU A 145 25.31 -0.73 -4.72
N ASP A 146 25.00 0.53 -5.02
CA ASP A 146 23.65 0.97 -5.34
C ASP A 146 23.13 0.19 -6.56
N TYR A 147 21.88 -0.26 -6.52
CA TYR A 147 21.30 -1.04 -7.61
C TYR A 147 19.85 -0.64 -7.86
N LEU A 148 19.43 -0.81 -9.12
CA LEU A 148 18.04 -0.76 -9.55
C LEU A 148 17.82 -1.88 -10.56
N GLU A 149 16.97 -2.82 -10.19
CA GLU A 149 16.61 -4.00 -10.97
C GLU A 149 15.11 -4.00 -11.24
N VAL A 150 14.68 -4.57 -12.36
CA VAL A 150 13.27 -4.76 -12.67
C VAL A 150 12.95 -6.25 -12.85
N LEU A 151 11.93 -6.72 -12.15
CA LEU A 151 11.29 -8.01 -12.42
C LEU A 151 10.10 -7.78 -13.35
N ALA A 152 10.18 -8.34 -14.54
CA ALA A 152 9.16 -8.20 -15.58
C ALA A 152 8.87 -9.53 -16.27
N ALA A 153 7.73 -9.58 -16.97
CA ALA A 153 7.42 -10.72 -17.83
C ALA A 153 8.46 -10.85 -18.95
N ASP A 154 8.86 -12.08 -19.24
CA ASP A 154 9.83 -12.43 -20.26
C ASP A 154 9.26 -13.51 -21.17
N GLU A 155 9.40 -13.35 -22.49
CA GLU A 155 8.80 -14.27 -23.47
C GLU A 155 9.34 -15.70 -23.38
N LYS A 156 10.61 -15.85 -22.97
CA LYS A 156 11.32 -17.13 -22.98
C LYS A 156 11.25 -17.84 -21.63
N TRP A 157 11.31 -17.07 -20.55
CA TRP A 157 11.46 -17.58 -19.19
C TRP A 157 10.24 -17.29 -18.30
N GLY A 158 9.19 -16.69 -18.86
CA GLY A 158 7.99 -16.25 -18.15
C GLY A 158 8.24 -14.96 -17.38
N TRP A 159 9.29 -14.93 -16.54
CA TRP A 159 9.72 -13.76 -15.77
C TRP A 159 11.24 -13.69 -15.67
N ALA A 160 11.81 -12.49 -15.77
CA ALA A 160 13.25 -12.26 -15.67
C ALA A 160 13.57 -10.99 -14.90
N TRP A 161 14.75 -10.99 -14.27
CA TRP A 161 15.39 -9.81 -13.72
C TRP A 161 16.20 -9.11 -14.80
N ASN A 162 16.08 -7.79 -14.90
CA ASN A 162 16.84 -6.98 -15.83
C ASN A 162 17.36 -5.72 -15.14
N ALA A 163 18.60 -5.34 -15.46
CA ALA A 163 19.13 -4.05 -15.06
C ALA A 163 18.46 -2.93 -15.85
N VAL A 164 18.21 -1.80 -15.19
CA VAL A 164 17.65 -0.58 -15.80
C VAL A 164 18.53 0.62 -15.46
N PRO A 165 18.41 1.76 -16.18
CA PRO A 165 19.21 2.94 -15.90
C PRO A 165 19.08 3.40 -14.45
N MET A 166 20.22 3.64 -13.80
CA MET A 166 20.26 4.09 -12.41
C MET A 166 19.54 5.44 -12.23
N PRO A 167 18.88 5.65 -11.08
CA PRO A 167 18.21 6.92 -10.81
C PRO A 167 19.21 8.08 -10.75
N PRO A 168 18.83 9.27 -11.24
CA PRO A 168 19.65 10.49 -11.19
C PRO A 168 19.60 11.17 -9.81
N PHE A 169 19.53 10.39 -8.73
CA PHE A 169 19.48 10.83 -7.34
C PHE A 169 20.08 9.76 -6.42
N THR A 170 20.40 10.13 -5.19
CA THR A 170 20.99 9.18 -4.24
C THR A 170 19.91 8.26 -3.67
N ILE A 171 19.99 6.93 -3.89
CA ILE A 171 18.94 5.99 -3.46
C ILE A 171 18.73 6.00 -1.94
N SER A 172 19.79 6.22 -1.15
CA SER A 172 19.67 6.32 0.32
C SER A 172 18.86 7.54 0.79
N GLN A 173 18.67 8.53 -0.08
CA GLN A 173 17.86 9.72 0.17
C GLN A 173 16.43 9.57 -0.35
N LEU A 174 16.07 8.45 -1.00
CA LEU A 174 14.72 8.22 -1.50
C LEU A 174 13.70 8.21 -0.35
N THR A 175 12.79 9.17 -0.38
CA THR A 175 11.80 9.39 0.67
C THR A 175 10.45 8.80 0.32
N CYS A 176 10.01 8.96 -0.92
CA CYS A 176 8.75 8.40 -1.38
C CYS A 176 8.70 8.13 -2.88
N HIS A 177 7.76 7.29 -3.29
CA HIS A 177 7.36 7.08 -4.66
C HIS A 177 5.82 7.07 -4.80
N ALA A 178 5.33 7.41 -5.98
CA ALA A 178 3.91 7.42 -6.32
C ALA A 178 3.72 6.93 -7.75
N ALA A 179 2.87 5.92 -7.95
CA ALA A 179 2.50 5.48 -9.28
C ALA A 179 1.55 6.52 -9.91
N HIS A 180 1.83 6.93 -11.14
CA HIS A 180 0.99 7.86 -11.88
C HIS A 180 -0.24 7.12 -12.43
N PRO A 181 -1.42 7.77 -12.51
CA PRO A 181 -2.66 7.16 -13.03
C PRO A 181 -2.58 6.72 -14.51
N ASP A 182 -1.59 7.18 -15.28
CA ASP A 182 -1.36 6.69 -16.64
C ASP A 182 -0.94 5.22 -16.70
N GLY A 183 -0.57 4.61 -15.57
CA GLY A 183 -0.10 3.23 -15.48
C GLY A 183 1.30 2.99 -16.05
N ARG A 184 1.99 4.04 -16.52
CA ARG A 184 3.30 4.00 -17.19
C ARG A 184 4.37 4.73 -16.39
N THR A 185 4.02 5.76 -15.64
CA THR A 185 4.98 6.65 -15.00
C THR A 185 5.01 6.42 -13.49
N VAL A 186 6.19 6.53 -12.89
CA VAL A 186 6.33 6.54 -11.43
C VAL A 186 7.11 7.78 -11.01
N PHE A 187 6.58 8.52 -10.05
CA PHE A 187 7.25 9.66 -9.45
C PHE A 187 8.03 9.23 -8.21
N PHE A 188 9.18 9.85 -8.00
CA PHE A 188 10.09 9.63 -6.88
C PHE A 188 10.51 10.98 -6.32
N SER A 189 10.57 11.09 -5.00
CA SER A 189 11.20 12.24 -4.36
C SER A 189 12.38 11.78 -3.51
N ALA A 190 13.55 12.36 -3.71
CA ALA A 190 14.75 12.10 -2.90
C ALA A 190 15.18 13.37 -2.15
N SER A 191 15.42 13.24 -0.83
CA SER A 191 15.83 14.36 0.02
C SER A 191 17.06 15.04 -0.58
N HIS A 192 17.06 16.37 -0.63
CA HIS A 192 18.14 17.19 -1.22
C HIS A 192 18.25 17.17 -2.75
N ASP A 193 17.68 16.17 -3.45
CA ASP A 193 17.76 16.05 -4.92
C ASP A 193 16.50 16.58 -5.63
N GLY A 194 15.32 16.47 -4.98
CA GLY A 194 14.03 16.92 -5.52
C GLY A 194 13.16 15.78 -6.04
N THR A 195 12.30 16.07 -7.02
CA THR A 195 11.35 15.12 -7.60
C THR A 195 11.69 14.76 -9.04
N TYR A 196 11.60 13.46 -9.31
CA TYR A 196 11.90 12.82 -10.60
C TYR A 196 10.76 11.87 -10.99
N SER A 197 10.67 11.52 -12.27
CA SER A 197 9.83 10.42 -12.73
C SER A 197 10.63 9.42 -13.55
N LEU A 198 10.21 8.16 -13.49
CA LEU A 198 10.67 7.07 -14.36
C LEU A 198 9.54 6.69 -15.30
N ASP A 199 9.84 6.72 -16.60
CA ASP A 199 9.00 6.10 -17.62
C ASP A 199 9.27 4.59 -17.66
N THR A 200 8.27 3.77 -17.35
CA THR A 200 8.47 2.32 -17.27
C THR A 200 8.59 1.63 -18.63
N GLU A 201 8.20 2.30 -19.72
CA GLU A 201 8.27 1.78 -21.09
C GLU A 201 9.62 2.10 -21.71
N THR A 202 10.07 3.37 -21.64
CA THR A 202 11.36 3.81 -22.21
C THR A 202 12.53 3.62 -21.25
N SER A 203 12.26 3.42 -19.95
CA SER A 203 13.26 3.39 -18.87
C SER A 203 14.04 4.71 -18.73
N GLU A 204 13.42 5.83 -19.11
CA GLU A 204 14.02 7.16 -19.03
C GLU A 204 13.63 7.87 -17.74
N TRP A 205 14.59 8.62 -17.19
CA TRP A 205 14.40 9.45 -16.01
C TRP A 205 14.20 10.91 -16.42
N LYS A 206 13.25 11.57 -15.77
CA LYS A 206 12.96 12.98 -15.94
C LYS A 206 12.98 13.71 -14.61
N ARG A 207 13.52 14.92 -14.58
CA ARG A 207 13.48 15.81 -13.40
C ARG A 207 12.28 16.75 -13.50
N HIS A 208 11.60 16.97 -12.38
CA HIS A 208 10.43 17.86 -12.30
C HIS A 208 10.72 19.15 -11.50
N GLY A 209 11.56 19.09 -10.47
CA GLY A 209 11.98 20.28 -9.75
C GLY A 209 12.60 20.04 -8.38
N ASP A 210 13.09 21.13 -7.76
CA ASP A 210 13.67 21.20 -6.41
C ASP A 210 12.61 21.18 -5.29
N TRP A 211 11.54 20.42 -5.50
CA TRP A 211 10.46 20.24 -4.53
C TRP A 211 10.21 18.76 -4.31
N MET A 212 9.49 18.46 -3.23
CA MET A 212 9.26 17.10 -2.77
C MET A 212 7.76 16.82 -2.67
N LEU A 213 7.34 15.61 -3.04
CA LEU A 213 6.00 15.15 -2.70
C LEU A 213 5.85 15.05 -1.18
N PRO A 214 4.65 15.30 -0.62
CA PRO A 214 4.42 15.38 0.83
C PRO A 214 4.41 14.00 1.52
N PHE A 215 4.82 12.93 0.83
CA PHE A 215 4.62 11.56 1.27
C PHE A 215 5.84 10.95 1.94
N GLN A 216 5.55 9.95 2.77
CA GLN A 216 6.47 8.97 3.32
C GLN A 216 6.26 7.63 2.59
N ARG A 217 7.34 7.07 2.04
CA ARG A 217 7.39 5.76 1.37
C ARG A 217 6.53 5.65 0.10
N GLN A 218 5.27 5.24 0.21
CA GLN A 218 4.43 4.97 -0.96
C GLN A 218 3.15 5.79 -0.88
N ALA A 219 2.82 6.45 -1.98
CA ALA A 219 1.51 7.06 -2.20
C ALA A 219 0.74 6.30 -3.28
N TYR A 220 -0.58 6.30 -3.14
CA TYR A 220 -1.50 5.62 -4.05
C TYR A 220 -2.39 6.64 -4.71
N TYR A 221 -2.63 6.48 -6.01
CA TYR A 221 -3.64 7.26 -6.70
C TYR A 221 -5.04 6.79 -6.30
N ASP A 222 -5.89 7.75 -5.95
CA ASP A 222 -7.32 7.54 -5.74
C ASP A 222 -8.10 8.35 -6.77
N GLY A 223 -8.84 7.65 -7.62
CA GLY A 223 -9.60 8.26 -8.72
C GLY A 223 -10.90 8.96 -8.29
N GLU A 224 -11.37 8.79 -7.05
CA GLU A 224 -12.53 9.51 -6.54
C GLU A 224 -12.19 10.94 -6.15
N VAL A 225 -10.99 11.12 -5.58
CA VAL A 225 -10.46 12.44 -5.20
C VAL A 225 -9.49 13.01 -6.24
N ASP A 226 -9.20 12.24 -7.28
CA ASP A 226 -8.24 12.54 -8.35
C ASP A 226 -6.88 13.05 -7.82
N ALA A 227 -6.36 12.35 -6.82
CA ALA A 227 -5.17 12.76 -6.09
C ALA A 227 -4.33 11.54 -5.67
N TRP A 228 -3.04 11.77 -5.47
CA TRP A 228 -2.24 10.84 -4.69
C TRP A 228 -2.58 10.98 -3.21
N VAL A 229 -2.68 9.86 -2.51
CA VAL A 229 -2.95 9.78 -1.09
C VAL A 229 -1.88 8.91 -0.43
N GLY A 230 -1.35 9.37 0.70
CA GLY A 230 -0.30 8.66 1.40
C GLY A 230 -0.03 9.23 2.79
N LEU A 231 0.85 8.54 3.53
CA LEU A 231 1.29 9.02 4.83
C LEU A 231 2.16 10.27 4.65
N HIS A 232 1.95 11.27 5.48
CA HIS A 232 2.70 12.52 5.43
C HIS A 232 4.15 12.33 5.92
N ARG A 233 5.12 12.96 5.26
CA ARG A 233 6.55 12.79 5.60
C ARG A 233 6.94 13.33 6.96
N ASP A 234 6.48 14.53 7.31
CA ASP A 234 7.02 15.31 8.42
C ASP A 234 6.09 15.36 9.64
N SER A 235 5.21 14.37 9.80
CA SER A 235 4.33 14.36 10.97
C SER A 235 5.07 13.84 12.20
N ALA A 236 5.16 14.67 13.24
CA ALA A 236 5.61 14.24 14.57
C ALA A 236 4.73 13.14 15.15
N ASP A 237 3.46 13.11 14.73
CA ASP A 237 2.48 12.09 15.08
C ASP A 237 2.44 11.00 14.00
N PRO A 238 2.49 9.70 14.36
CA PRO A 238 2.27 8.63 13.39
C PRO A 238 0.85 8.72 12.81
N GLY A 239 0.67 8.25 11.57
CA GLY A 239 -0.67 8.05 10.99
C GLY A 239 -1.34 9.29 10.38
N VAL A 240 -0.61 10.38 10.16
CA VAL A 240 -1.15 11.53 9.44
C VAL A 240 -1.20 11.22 7.94
N VAL A 241 -2.38 11.30 7.35
CA VAL A 241 -2.60 11.12 5.90
C VAL A 241 -2.63 12.48 5.22
N CYS A 242 -2.11 12.54 3.99
CA CYS A 242 -2.22 13.71 3.13
C CYS A 242 -2.65 13.31 1.72
N SER A 243 -3.24 14.25 0.99
CA SER A 243 -3.50 14.15 -0.44
C SER A 243 -2.69 15.20 -1.19
N CYS A 244 -2.28 14.87 -2.42
CA CYS A 244 -1.49 15.72 -3.30
C CYS A 244 -2.06 15.63 -4.72
N ASP A 245 -2.19 16.77 -5.39
CA ASP A 245 -2.59 16.81 -6.79
C ASP A 245 -1.59 16.01 -7.63
N VAL A 246 -2.10 15.29 -8.64
CA VAL A 246 -1.26 14.48 -9.53
C VAL A 246 -0.46 15.39 -10.44
N VAL A 247 0.85 15.17 -10.47
CA VAL A 247 1.77 15.93 -11.33
C VAL A 247 1.70 15.38 -12.75
N SER A 248 1.59 16.26 -13.74
CA SER A 248 1.60 15.91 -15.15
C SER A 248 2.89 15.17 -15.54
N ALA A 249 2.75 14.11 -16.33
CA ALA A 249 3.87 13.33 -16.86
C ALA A 249 4.38 13.85 -18.23
N GLY A 250 3.82 14.95 -18.76
CA GLY A 250 4.11 15.46 -20.10
C GLY A 250 5.51 16.05 -20.29
N ASP A 251 5.93 16.23 -21.55
CA ASP A 251 7.30 16.58 -21.94
C ASP A 251 7.73 18.02 -21.59
N ASP A 252 6.81 18.98 -21.51
CA ASP A 252 7.11 20.41 -21.39
C ASP A 252 7.29 20.95 -19.95
N ASP A 253 7.36 20.05 -18.95
CA ASP A 253 7.15 20.37 -17.53
C ASP A 253 8.43 20.58 -16.68
N GLU A 254 9.60 20.89 -17.26
CA GLU A 254 10.78 21.21 -16.44
C GLU A 254 10.58 22.51 -15.63
N GLY A 255 10.64 22.40 -14.30
CA GLY A 255 10.54 23.54 -13.39
C GLY A 255 9.12 23.93 -13.01
N LEU A 256 8.16 22.99 -13.09
CA LEU A 256 6.82 23.21 -12.54
C LEU A 256 6.86 23.56 -11.04
N PRO A 257 5.93 24.40 -10.54
CA PRO A 257 5.76 24.61 -9.12
C PRO A 257 5.38 23.30 -8.40
N PRO A 258 5.63 23.19 -7.09
CA PRO A 258 5.18 22.03 -6.32
C PRO A 258 3.66 21.84 -6.44
N PRO A 259 3.18 20.59 -6.55
CA PRO A 259 1.75 20.32 -6.55
C PRO A 259 1.10 20.78 -5.23
N ALA A 260 -0.16 21.22 -5.31
CA ALA A 260 -0.91 21.53 -4.11
C ALA A 260 -1.21 20.24 -3.34
N TRP A 261 -1.20 20.34 -2.01
CA TRP A 261 -1.47 19.20 -1.14
C TRP A 261 -2.22 19.65 0.11
N LYS A 262 -2.88 18.69 0.77
CA LYS A 262 -3.72 18.91 1.95
C LYS A 262 -3.50 17.80 2.97
N LEU A 263 -3.55 18.15 4.25
CA LEU A 263 -3.61 17.16 5.33
C LEU A 263 -5.04 16.69 5.55
N ALA A 264 -5.21 15.40 5.78
CA ALA A 264 -6.45 14.88 6.35
C ALA A 264 -6.63 15.43 7.77
N LYS A 265 -7.88 15.77 8.13
CA LYS A 265 -8.21 16.28 9.46
C LYS A 265 -8.08 15.19 10.54
N GLU A 266 -8.27 13.94 10.14
CA GLU A 266 -8.28 12.79 11.02
C GLU A 266 -6.94 12.04 10.95
N LYS A 267 -6.50 11.53 12.10
CA LYS A 267 -5.27 10.74 12.22
C LYS A 267 -5.62 9.26 12.24
N MET A 268 -4.93 8.48 11.43
CA MET A 268 -5.05 7.02 11.41
C MET A 268 -4.00 6.45 12.36
N VAL A 269 -4.24 6.50 13.67
CA VAL A 269 -3.33 5.92 14.68
C VAL A 269 -3.91 4.59 15.17
N CYS A 270 -3.12 3.52 15.11
CA CYS A 270 -3.39 2.33 15.93
C CYS A 270 -2.96 2.65 17.37
N GLU A 271 -3.92 2.87 18.27
CA GLU A 271 -3.66 3.04 19.72
C GLU A 271 -3.19 1.72 20.36
N ASP A 272 -1.95 1.28 20.10
CA ASP A 272 -1.31 0.26 20.94
C ASP A 272 0.24 0.27 20.88
N MET A 273 0.85 1.45 20.83
CA MET A 273 2.32 1.60 20.85
C MET A 273 2.96 1.57 22.25
N GLU A 274 2.18 1.50 23.33
CA GLU A 274 2.73 1.56 24.70
C GLU A 274 3.14 0.19 25.28
N ARG A 275 2.80 -0.94 24.65
CA ARG A 275 3.21 -2.28 25.13
C ARG A 275 4.53 -2.81 24.57
N THR A 276 5.00 -2.27 23.45
CA THR A 276 6.25 -2.71 22.79
C THR A 276 7.51 -2.29 23.53
N LYS A 277 7.43 -1.37 24.52
CA LYS A 277 8.57 -0.98 25.37
C LYS A 277 8.78 -1.86 26.61
N THR A 278 7.76 -2.58 27.06
CA THR A 278 7.84 -3.39 28.32
C THR A 278 8.13 -4.87 28.11
N ALA A 279 7.96 -5.41 26.90
CA ALA A 279 8.20 -6.84 26.63
C ALA A 279 9.70 -7.22 26.53
N HIS A 280 10.60 -6.25 26.33
CA HIS A 280 12.05 -6.48 26.31
C HIS A 280 12.72 -6.48 27.69
N ALA A 281 11.99 -6.20 28.77
CA ALA A 281 12.59 -6.06 30.11
C ALA A 281 12.28 -7.18 31.10
N HIS A 282 11.19 -7.96 30.95
CA HIS A 282 10.86 -8.99 31.94
C HIS A 282 10.28 -10.27 31.33
N GLY A 283 10.93 -11.40 31.65
CA GLY A 283 10.48 -12.75 31.34
C GLY A 283 9.12 -13.11 31.98
N PRO A 284 8.56 -14.29 31.66
CA PRO A 284 7.14 -14.53 31.76
C PRO A 284 6.70 -14.66 33.22
N ARG A 285 5.90 -13.71 33.69
CA ARG A 285 5.01 -13.94 34.84
C ARG A 285 3.57 -13.76 34.39
N GLN A 286 2.84 -14.87 34.46
CA GLN A 286 1.39 -14.97 34.30
C GLN A 286 0.69 -13.89 35.12
N VAL A 287 -0.19 -13.11 34.48
CA VAL A 287 -1.27 -12.40 35.18
C VAL A 287 -2.54 -12.56 34.34
N LEU A 288 -3.51 -13.28 34.93
CA LEU A 288 -4.87 -13.47 34.41
C LEU A 288 -5.61 -12.13 34.27
N PRO A 289 -6.59 -12.01 33.33
CA PRO A 289 -7.30 -10.76 33.09
C PRO A 289 -8.28 -10.46 34.21
N ARG A 290 -8.23 -9.23 34.76
CA ARG A 290 -9.32 -8.66 35.56
C ARG A 290 -10.11 -7.67 34.71
N ARG A 291 -11.39 -8.04 34.49
CA ARG A 291 -12.59 -7.26 34.16
C ARG A 291 -12.39 -5.79 33.72
N ALA A 292 -12.89 -5.50 32.52
CA ALA A 292 -13.28 -4.15 32.11
C ALA A 292 -14.35 -3.59 33.07
N SER A 293 -14.11 -2.40 33.62
CA SER A 293 -15.14 -1.60 34.28
C SER A 293 -15.61 -0.50 33.34
N VAL A 294 -16.90 -0.57 33.00
CA VAL A 294 -17.68 0.51 32.42
C VAL A 294 -17.62 1.74 33.32
N ALA A 295 -17.37 2.91 32.75
CA ALA A 295 -17.61 4.19 33.41
C ALA A 295 -18.42 5.10 32.49
N GLU A 296 -19.73 4.89 32.53
CA GLU A 296 -20.73 5.90 32.20
C GLU A 296 -20.78 6.92 33.36
N ARG A 297 -20.78 8.23 33.07
CA ARG A 297 -21.56 9.25 33.80
C ARG A 297 -21.49 10.64 33.15
N ARG A 298 -22.62 10.97 32.49
CA ARG A 298 -23.44 12.19 32.56
C ARG A 298 -22.79 13.56 32.84
N ALA A 299 -23.03 14.45 31.87
CA ALA A 299 -23.55 15.83 31.93
C ALA A 299 -23.69 16.55 33.29
N LEU A 300 -23.24 17.81 33.29
CA LEU A 300 -23.90 19.08 33.72
C LEU A 300 -22.79 20.15 33.70
N GLY A 301 -22.84 21.21 32.89
CA GLY A 301 -23.69 22.38 33.07
C GLY A 301 -22.80 23.63 32.91
N ARG A 302 -23.16 24.48 31.93
CA ARG A 302 -22.70 25.88 31.77
C ARG A 302 -23.08 26.73 33.00
N PRO A 303 -22.49 27.91 33.23
CA PRO A 303 -22.51 29.07 32.30
C PRO A 303 -21.25 29.22 31.46
#